data_AF-A0AAW4GGB4-F1
#
_entry.id   AF-A0AAW4GGB4-F1
#
_cell.length_a   1.000
_cell.length_b   1.000
_cell.length_c   1.000
_cell.angle_alpha   90.00
_cell.angle_beta   90.00
_cell.angle_gamma   90.00
#
_symmetry.space_group_name_H-M   'P 1'
#
loop_
_entity.id
_entity.type
_entity.pdbx_description
1 polymer ?
#
loop_
_entity_poly.entity_id
_entity_poly.type
_entity_poly.pdbx_seq_one_letter_code
_entity_poly.pdbx_strand_id
1 'polypeptide(L)'
;MKSLKMLLRFAIVGGLILLLLIPLFLIRSVITERSAYREEAYSRVAESRAGTQRVVGPVRVVPWSKRQLVEVVDAQGNKKTELQTTQGYWLQPPATLQISGELLPSQRSVGLFKVPVYSWNGQLKATFSEDDYPEHDGTTYGEAYIALGVSDARGLVGTPNLRVDGQQVKLLPGVAGASALGRGLHAPIAGISRSGGTLAASSVELELQLDGSRSLSVVPVGDDNQIALRSSWPHPSFAGAFLPNERRVDAQGFDARWAVSSLASDAQQRLHEGDDLDAQAVQVSLVDPVDTYTQADRASKYGVLFVVLTFVGFILFELIKSLRIHPLQYLMVGLALAIFFLLLISLSEHIAFWQAYLVSALACISLQAVYLANVLGHWKRGLGFAAMLTVLYGALYGLLVSENNALLMGSLLLFVILALAMWVTRRVDWYALAEQK
;
A
#
# COMPACT_ATOMS: atom_id res chain seq x y z
N MET A 1 3.18 -57.42 -11.19
CA MET A 1 3.48 -56.96 -9.81
C MET A 1 4.72 -56.05 -9.69
N LYS A 2 5.63 -55.96 -10.68
CA LYS A 2 6.85 -55.12 -10.60
C LYS A 2 6.63 -53.65 -10.99
N SER A 3 5.85 -53.35 -12.03
CA SER A 3 5.45 -51.96 -12.34
C SER A 3 4.69 -51.31 -11.19
N LEU A 4 3.96 -52.11 -10.38
CA LEU A 4 3.26 -51.65 -9.18
C LEU A 4 4.21 -51.08 -8.11
N LYS A 5 5.46 -51.58 -8.00
CA LYS A 5 6.45 -51.08 -7.03
C LYS A 5 7.02 -49.72 -7.45
N MET A 6 7.27 -49.51 -8.73
CA MET A 6 7.69 -48.20 -9.27
C MET A 6 6.57 -47.18 -9.12
N LEU A 7 5.35 -47.56 -9.48
CA LEU A 7 4.16 -46.72 -9.32
C LEU A 7 3.94 -46.36 -7.83
N LEU A 8 4.14 -47.32 -6.91
CA LEU A 8 4.08 -47.07 -5.48
C LEU A 8 5.15 -46.09 -5.00
N ARG A 9 6.38 -46.14 -5.53
CA ARG A 9 7.44 -45.17 -5.18
C ARG A 9 7.09 -43.75 -5.64
N PHE A 10 6.64 -43.59 -6.88
CA PHE A 10 6.18 -42.28 -7.37
C PHE A 10 4.97 -41.78 -6.59
N ALA A 11 4.04 -42.68 -6.21
CA ALA A 11 2.89 -42.33 -5.37
C ALA A 11 3.32 -41.91 -3.95
N ILE A 12 4.31 -42.58 -3.35
CA ILE A 12 4.86 -42.19 -2.05
C ILE A 12 5.51 -40.81 -2.14
N VAL A 13 6.32 -40.55 -3.16
CA VAL A 13 6.94 -39.24 -3.34
C VAL A 13 5.90 -38.16 -3.61
N GLY A 14 4.90 -38.43 -4.45
CA GLY A 14 3.76 -37.52 -4.65
C GLY A 14 3.00 -37.24 -3.35
N GLY A 15 2.75 -38.27 -2.54
CA GLY A 15 2.16 -38.14 -1.21
C GLY A 15 3.02 -37.32 -0.24
N LEU A 16 4.35 -37.48 -0.29
CA LEU A 16 5.29 -36.66 0.50
C LEU A 16 5.29 -35.20 0.06
N ILE A 17 5.24 -34.92 -1.25
CA ILE A 17 5.09 -33.55 -1.76
C ILE A 17 3.82 -32.93 -1.22
N LEU A 18 2.67 -33.63 -1.33
CA LEU A 18 1.40 -33.17 -0.77
C LEU A 18 1.47 -32.95 0.74
N LEU A 19 2.11 -33.85 1.48
CA LEU A 19 2.31 -33.72 2.92
C LEU A 19 3.17 -32.49 3.27
N LEU A 20 4.17 -32.16 2.45
CA LEU A 20 5.02 -30.97 2.62
C LEU A 20 4.34 -29.66 2.20
N LEU A 21 3.22 -29.71 1.48
CA LEU A 21 2.39 -28.52 1.28
C LEU A 21 1.76 -28.05 2.59
N ILE A 22 1.52 -28.95 3.55
CA ILE A 22 0.96 -28.62 4.87
C ILE A 22 1.85 -27.61 5.61
N PRO A 23 3.15 -27.87 5.88
CA PRO A 23 4.00 -26.90 6.56
C PRO A 23 4.19 -25.61 5.74
N LEU A 24 4.24 -25.67 4.39
CA LEU A 24 4.30 -24.45 3.57
C LEU A 24 3.03 -23.59 3.76
N PHE A 25 1.86 -24.22 3.85
CA PHE A 25 0.61 -23.51 4.10
C PHE A 25 0.58 -22.89 5.50
N LEU A 26 1.08 -23.60 6.52
CA LEU A 26 1.22 -23.05 7.88
C LEU A 26 2.16 -21.84 7.90
N ILE A 27 3.28 -21.88 7.19
CA ILE A 27 4.21 -20.75 7.08
C ILE A 27 3.53 -19.55 6.41
N ARG A 28 2.72 -19.79 5.38
CA ARG A 28 1.91 -18.74 4.75
C ARG A 28 0.89 -18.13 5.71
N SER A 29 0.28 -18.93 6.59
CA SER A 29 -0.56 -18.43 7.67
C SER A 29 0.23 -17.50 8.60
N VAL A 30 1.42 -17.91 9.03
CA VAL A 30 2.29 -17.07 9.88
C VAL A 30 2.67 -15.76 9.19
N ILE A 31 3.01 -15.77 7.89
CA ILE A 31 3.26 -14.52 7.14
C ILE A 31 2.03 -13.62 7.13
N THR A 32 0.85 -14.21 6.96
CA THR A 32 -0.43 -13.47 6.92
C THR A 32 -0.74 -12.85 8.29
N GLU A 33 -0.57 -13.61 9.38
CA GLU A 33 -0.69 -13.12 10.77
C GLU A 33 0.31 -12.00 11.05
N ARG A 34 1.57 -12.16 10.63
CA ARG A 34 2.60 -11.12 10.79
C ARG A 34 2.28 -9.85 10.01
N SER A 35 1.75 -9.97 8.79
CA SER A 35 1.25 -8.83 8.02
C SER A 35 0.08 -8.14 8.72
N ALA A 36 -0.83 -8.90 9.34
CA ALA A 36 -1.95 -8.34 10.09
C ALA A 36 -1.48 -7.59 11.35
N TYR A 37 -0.52 -8.14 12.11
CA TYR A 37 0.08 -7.44 13.26
C TYR A 37 0.82 -6.17 12.86
N ARG A 38 1.39 -6.13 11.65
CA ARG A 38 1.95 -4.91 11.09
C ARG A 38 0.86 -3.87 10.83
N GLU A 39 -0.26 -4.24 10.21
CA GLU A 39 -1.39 -3.32 10.03
C GLU A 39 -1.93 -2.80 11.37
N GLU A 40 -1.95 -3.64 12.40
CA GLU A 40 -2.30 -3.24 13.78
C GLU A 40 -1.25 -2.31 14.41
N ALA A 41 0.03 -2.49 14.10
CA ALA A 41 1.07 -1.53 14.49
C ALA A 41 0.85 -0.17 13.84
N TYR A 42 0.45 -0.14 12.56
CA TYR A 42 0.07 1.10 11.88
C TYR A 42 -1.14 1.76 12.53
N SER A 43 -2.20 1.02 12.85
CA SER A 43 -3.39 1.59 13.50
C SER A 43 -3.05 2.15 14.88
N ARG A 44 -2.22 1.46 15.68
CA ARG A 44 -1.77 1.98 17.00
C ARG A 44 -0.95 3.27 16.90
N VAL A 45 -0.11 3.40 15.87
CA VAL A 45 0.61 4.66 15.61
C VAL A 45 -0.35 5.75 15.15
N ALA A 46 -1.33 5.42 14.30
CA ALA A 46 -2.35 6.36 13.85
C ALA A 46 -3.26 6.84 15.00
N GLU A 47 -3.58 5.97 15.95
CA GLU A 47 -4.38 6.30 17.13
C GLU A 47 -3.65 7.23 18.11
N SER A 48 -2.32 7.08 18.24
CA SER A 48 -1.49 7.85 19.17
C SER A 48 -0.97 9.17 18.60
N ARG A 49 -0.91 9.33 17.28
CA ARG A 49 -0.44 10.56 16.62
C ARG A 49 -1.46 11.07 15.61
N ALA A 50 -1.48 10.48 14.42
CA ALA A 50 -2.44 10.76 13.37
C ALA A 50 -2.38 9.70 12.27
N GLY A 51 -3.52 9.44 11.64
CA GLY A 51 -3.61 8.55 10.48
C GLY A 51 -3.03 9.15 9.19
N THR A 52 -3.45 8.58 8.07
CA THR A 52 -3.23 9.17 6.74
C THR A 52 -3.89 10.54 6.65
N GLN A 53 -3.17 11.52 6.12
CA GLN A 53 -3.69 12.88 5.98
C GLN A 53 -4.18 13.15 4.58
N ARG A 54 -5.39 13.72 4.50
CA ARG A 54 -5.95 14.33 3.30
C ARG A 54 -6.22 15.79 3.59
N VAL A 55 -5.75 16.68 2.73
CA VAL A 55 -5.99 18.12 2.80
C VAL A 55 -6.93 18.54 1.67
N VAL A 56 -7.98 19.27 2.01
CA VAL A 56 -8.98 19.79 1.06
C VAL A 56 -9.22 21.27 1.33
N GLY A 57 -9.14 22.10 0.31
CA GLY A 57 -9.34 23.55 0.43
C GLY A 57 -8.04 24.35 0.59
N PRO A 58 -8.15 25.62 0.99
CA PRO A 58 -9.32 26.28 1.58
C PRO A 58 -10.49 26.49 0.61
N VAL A 59 -11.72 26.57 1.15
CA VAL A 59 -12.97 26.87 0.42
C VAL A 59 -13.74 27.94 1.20
N ARG A 60 -14.34 28.93 0.51
CA ARG A 60 -15.26 29.88 1.16
C ARG A 60 -16.66 29.26 1.24
N VAL A 61 -17.30 29.40 2.38
CA VAL A 61 -18.60 28.82 2.66
C VAL A 61 -19.54 29.91 3.17
N VAL A 62 -20.71 30.02 2.55
CA VAL A 62 -21.79 30.89 3.02
C VAL A 62 -23.01 30.02 3.32
N PRO A 63 -23.34 29.79 4.61
CA PRO A 63 -24.54 29.06 4.96
C PRO A 63 -25.77 29.90 4.60
N TRP A 64 -26.82 29.27 4.11
CA TRP A 64 -28.10 29.91 3.83
C TRP A 64 -29.25 29.09 4.38
N SER A 65 -30.34 29.78 4.70
CA SER A 65 -31.60 29.17 5.11
C SER A 65 -32.74 29.79 4.32
N LYS A 66 -33.60 28.97 3.73
CA LYS A 66 -34.76 29.40 2.97
C LYS A 66 -36.03 28.97 3.68
N ARG A 67 -36.88 29.94 4.03
CA ARG A 67 -38.22 29.69 4.60
C ARG A 67 -39.25 29.84 3.51
N GLN A 68 -40.00 28.76 3.26
CA GLN A 68 -41.00 28.73 2.20
C GLN A 68 -42.26 28.03 2.69
N LEU A 69 -43.41 28.59 2.31
CA LEU A 69 -44.72 27.98 2.54
C LEU A 69 -44.91 26.91 1.47
N VAL A 70 -44.98 25.65 1.90
CA VAL A 70 -45.22 24.50 1.02
C VAL A 70 -46.61 23.93 1.30
N GLU A 71 -47.34 23.55 0.24
CA GLU A 71 -48.56 22.77 0.40
C GLU A 71 -48.19 21.31 0.67
N VAL A 72 -48.45 20.86 1.90
CA VAL A 72 -48.30 19.46 2.31
C VAL A 72 -49.69 18.83 2.33
N VAL A 73 -49.82 17.65 1.74
CA VAL A 73 -51.07 16.87 1.79
C VAL A 73 -50.97 15.93 3.00
N ASP A 74 -51.93 16.04 3.92
CA ASP A 74 -51.99 15.14 5.08
C ASP A 74 -52.41 13.72 4.67
N ALA A 75 -52.33 12.77 5.62
CA ALA A 75 -52.73 11.38 5.38
C ALA A 75 -54.22 11.20 5.05
N GLN A 76 -55.04 12.25 5.17
CA GLN A 76 -56.47 12.29 4.91
C GLN A 76 -56.80 13.00 3.58
N GLY A 77 -55.79 13.48 2.84
CA GLY A 77 -55.94 14.14 1.55
C GLY A 77 -56.21 15.66 1.62
N ASN A 78 -56.15 16.28 2.81
CA ASN A 78 -56.33 17.72 2.92
C ASN A 78 -55.01 18.46 2.67
N LYS A 79 -55.10 19.56 1.93
CA LYS A 79 -53.98 20.48 1.72
C LYS A 79 -53.80 21.36 2.96
N LYS A 80 -52.61 21.34 3.55
CA LYS A 80 -52.20 22.24 4.61
C LYS A 80 -50.96 23.01 4.18
N THR A 81 -50.96 24.31 4.39
CA THR A 81 -49.75 25.12 4.21
C THR A 81 -48.85 24.94 5.44
N GLU A 82 -47.64 24.47 5.22
CA GLU A 82 -46.63 24.31 6.26
C GLU A 82 -45.41 25.18 5.95
N LEU A 83 -44.84 25.81 6.99
CA LEU A 83 -43.62 26.58 6.85
C LEU A 83 -42.43 25.62 6.90
N GLN A 84 -41.86 25.31 5.74
CA GLN A 84 -40.67 24.48 5.65
C GLN A 84 -39.42 25.36 5.60
N THR A 85 -38.42 25.02 6.41
CA THR A 85 -37.10 25.65 6.38
C THR A 85 -36.11 24.68 5.75
N THR A 86 -35.54 25.07 4.61
CA THR A 86 -34.43 24.35 3.97
C THR A 86 -33.12 25.07 4.29
N GLN A 87 -32.07 24.32 4.58
CA GLN A 87 -30.73 24.87 4.80
C GLN A 87 -29.77 24.33 3.74
N GLY A 88 -28.76 25.13 3.41
CA GLY A 88 -27.71 24.71 2.50
C GLY A 88 -26.48 25.59 2.63
N TYR A 89 -25.51 25.33 1.77
CA TYR A 89 -24.23 26.03 1.75
C TYR A 89 -23.95 26.49 0.32
N TRP A 90 -23.57 27.76 0.17
CA TRP A 90 -22.89 28.24 -1.02
C TRP A 90 -21.40 27.95 -0.82
N LEU A 91 -20.82 27.13 -1.70
CA LEU A 91 -19.41 26.74 -1.63
C LEU A 91 -18.69 27.42 -2.79
N GLN A 92 -17.64 28.16 -2.48
CA GLN A 92 -16.81 28.78 -3.49
C GLN A 92 -15.37 28.28 -3.35
N PRO A 93 -14.91 27.42 -4.29
CA PRO A 93 -13.51 27.06 -4.40
C PRO A 93 -12.64 28.25 -4.84
N PRO A 94 -11.31 28.18 -4.64
CA PRO A 94 -10.41 29.27 -5.03
C PRO A 94 -10.12 29.27 -6.54
N ALA A 95 -9.86 30.44 -7.11
CA ALA A 95 -9.41 30.57 -8.50
C ALA A 95 -7.98 30.03 -8.68
N THR A 96 -7.10 30.24 -7.71
CA THR A 96 -5.77 29.59 -7.67
C THR A 96 -5.53 28.97 -6.31
N LEU A 97 -4.97 27.77 -6.29
CA LEU A 97 -4.59 27.03 -5.10
C LEU A 97 -3.14 26.56 -5.22
N GLN A 98 -2.25 27.17 -4.45
CA GLN A 98 -0.86 26.77 -4.35
C GLN A 98 -0.62 26.09 -3.01
N ILE A 99 -0.16 24.84 -3.05
CA ILE A 99 0.15 24.05 -1.87
C ILE A 99 1.61 23.62 -1.97
N SER A 100 2.42 24.01 -1.01
CA SER A 100 3.81 23.61 -0.95
C SER A 100 4.18 23.12 0.43
N GLY A 101 5.22 22.28 0.53
CA GLY A 101 5.76 21.95 1.83
C GLY A 101 6.75 20.80 1.83
N GLU A 102 7.40 20.67 2.98
CA GLU A 102 8.37 19.62 3.23
C GLU A 102 7.78 18.58 4.18
N LEU A 103 7.76 17.33 3.72
CA LEU A 103 7.44 16.17 4.56
C LEU A 103 8.74 15.72 5.23
N LEU A 104 8.83 15.90 6.54
CA LEU A 104 9.93 15.44 7.37
C LEU A 104 9.64 14.01 7.85
N PRO A 105 10.26 12.97 7.26
CA PRO A 105 9.96 11.60 7.62
C PRO A 105 10.60 11.23 8.96
N SER A 106 9.94 10.34 9.68
CA SER A 106 10.44 9.71 10.90
C SER A 106 9.88 8.28 10.98
N GLN A 107 10.36 7.49 11.94
CA GLN A 107 9.87 6.13 12.16
C GLN A 107 9.42 5.97 13.61
N ARG A 108 8.29 5.29 13.79
CA ARG A 108 7.82 4.83 15.11
C ARG A 108 7.87 3.33 15.17
N SER A 109 8.28 2.81 16.32
CA SER A 109 8.36 1.38 16.56
C SER A 109 7.19 0.93 17.44
N VAL A 110 6.51 -0.13 17.02
CA VAL A 110 5.52 -0.84 17.82
C VAL A 110 5.93 -2.31 17.85
N GLY A 111 6.55 -2.72 18.97
CA GLY A 111 7.25 -4.00 19.03
C GLY A 111 8.39 -4.04 18.01
N LEU A 112 8.37 -5.04 17.12
CA LEU A 112 9.34 -5.21 16.03
C LEU A 112 8.99 -4.42 14.76
N PHE A 113 7.76 -3.89 14.65
CA PHE A 113 7.30 -3.22 13.45
C PHE A 113 7.72 -1.75 13.44
N LYS A 114 8.27 -1.30 12.31
CA LYS A 114 8.57 0.11 12.06
C LYS A 114 7.47 0.70 11.17
N VAL A 115 6.92 1.82 11.61
CA VAL A 115 5.86 2.56 10.92
C VAL A 115 6.44 3.89 10.47
N PRO A 116 6.52 4.16 9.14
CA PRO A 116 6.84 5.48 8.63
C PRO A 116 5.75 6.48 9.02
N VAL A 117 6.19 7.56 9.66
CA VAL A 117 5.37 8.74 9.98
C VAL A 117 6.06 9.97 9.40
N TYR A 118 5.35 11.07 9.30
CA TYR A 118 5.93 12.32 8.86
C TYR A 118 5.34 13.51 9.62
N SER A 119 6.07 14.61 9.57
CA SER A 119 5.56 15.94 9.89
C SER A 119 5.63 16.79 8.62
N TRP A 120 4.49 17.25 8.12
CA TRP A 120 4.41 18.08 6.93
C TRP A 120 4.35 19.55 7.33
N ASN A 121 5.39 20.30 6.98
CA ASN A 121 5.40 21.76 7.10
C ASN A 121 4.78 22.35 5.83
N GLY A 122 3.47 22.57 5.88
CA GLY A 122 2.65 22.98 4.75
C GLY A 122 2.44 24.49 4.69
N GLN A 123 2.48 25.02 3.47
CA GLN A 123 2.09 26.39 3.12
C GLN A 123 1.03 26.30 2.03
N LEU A 124 -0.13 26.88 2.30
CA LEU A 124 -1.23 26.99 1.36
C LEU A 124 -1.45 28.47 1.04
N LYS A 125 -1.55 28.79 -0.24
CA LYS A 125 -1.94 30.10 -0.73
C LYS A 125 -3.09 29.92 -1.70
N ALA A 126 -4.17 30.63 -1.44
CA ALA A 126 -5.36 30.59 -2.27
C ALA A 126 -5.81 32.00 -2.62
N THR A 127 -6.21 32.22 -3.87
CA THR A 127 -6.85 33.46 -4.30
C THR A 127 -8.27 33.18 -4.71
N PHE A 128 -9.22 33.97 -4.22
CA PHE A 128 -10.63 33.87 -4.57
C PHE A 128 -11.01 35.04 -5.47
N SER A 129 -11.72 34.75 -6.54
CA SER A 129 -12.37 35.75 -7.38
C SER A 129 -13.59 36.32 -6.68
N GLU A 130 -14.04 37.47 -7.16
CA GLU A 130 -15.35 38.00 -6.83
C GLU A 130 -16.45 36.99 -7.22
N ASP A 131 -17.41 36.77 -6.32
CA ASP A 131 -18.50 35.80 -6.55
C ASP A 131 -19.80 36.31 -5.94
N ASP A 132 -20.81 36.43 -6.79
CA ASP A 132 -22.13 36.92 -6.42
C ASP A 132 -22.95 35.77 -5.88
N TYR A 133 -23.43 35.92 -4.63
CA TYR A 133 -24.40 35.00 -4.07
C TYR A 133 -25.80 35.63 -4.14
N PRO A 134 -26.73 34.98 -4.87
CA PRO A 134 -27.94 35.64 -5.36
C PRO A 134 -28.96 35.93 -4.27
N GLU A 135 -29.54 37.13 -4.28
CA GLU A 135 -30.71 37.45 -3.45
C GLU A 135 -31.91 36.60 -3.87
N HIS A 136 -32.46 35.84 -2.93
CA HIS A 136 -33.59 34.95 -3.16
C HIS A 136 -34.67 35.22 -2.12
N ASP A 137 -35.92 35.33 -2.58
CA ASP A 137 -37.06 35.54 -1.67
C ASP A 137 -37.16 34.41 -0.63
N GLY A 138 -37.37 34.81 0.63
CA GLY A 138 -37.36 33.91 1.79
C GLY A 138 -36.00 33.32 2.18
N THR A 139 -34.90 33.69 1.51
CA THR A 139 -33.55 33.21 1.83
C THR A 139 -32.83 34.18 2.77
N THR A 140 -32.14 33.63 3.76
CA THR A 140 -31.32 34.37 4.71
C THR A 140 -29.96 33.71 4.79
N TYR A 141 -28.92 34.46 4.44
CA TYR A 141 -27.53 34.07 4.55
C TYR A 141 -27.03 34.27 5.99
N GLY A 142 -26.22 33.31 6.45
CA GLY A 142 -25.55 33.34 7.75
C GLY A 142 -24.20 34.04 7.67
N GLU A 143 -23.30 33.74 8.60
CA GLU A 143 -21.94 34.28 8.60
C GLU A 143 -21.05 33.45 7.68
N ALA A 144 -20.28 34.11 6.81
CA ALA A 144 -19.38 33.43 5.89
C ALA A 144 -18.14 32.95 6.65
N TYR A 145 -17.52 31.89 6.17
CA TYR A 145 -16.28 31.38 6.75
C TYR A 145 -15.41 30.70 5.70
N ILE A 146 -14.11 30.65 5.95
CA ILE A 146 -13.17 29.80 5.21
C ILE A 146 -13.15 28.46 5.91
N ALA A 147 -13.24 27.36 5.16
CA ALA A 147 -13.07 26.01 5.68
C ALA A 147 -11.89 25.30 5.02
N LEU A 148 -11.18 24.51 5.82
CA LEU A 148 -10.11 23.61 5.39
C LEU A 148 -10.41 22.22 5.93
N GLY A 149 -10.51 21.24 5.03
CA GLY A 149 -10.62 19.84 5.37
C GLY A 149 -9.26 19.23 5.70
N VAL A 150 -9.17 18.55 6.85
CA VAL A 150 -8.10 17.60 7.17
C VAL A 150 -8.71 16.29 7.67
N SER A 151 -8.28 15.15 7.14
CA SER A 151 -8.85 13.84 7.52
C SER A 151 -8.68 13.52 9.02
N ASP A 152 -7.56 13.90 9.63
CA ASP A 152 -7.30 13.70 11.05
C ASP A 152 -6.72 14.96 11.71
N ALA A 153 -7.60 15.76 12.29
CA ALA A 153 -7.25 17.00 13.00
C ALA A 153 -6.31 16.79 14.21
N ARG A 154 -6.16 15.55 14.73
CA ARG A 154 -5.17 15.25 15.78
C ARG A 154 -3.73 15.44 15.32
N GLY A 155 -3.50 15.36 14.01
CA GLY A 155 -2.19 15.61 13.41
C GLY A 155 -1.78 17.08 13.40
N LEU A 156 -2.69 18.03 13.65
CA LEU A 156 -2.33 19.44 13.66
C LEU A 156 -1.43 19.75 14.87
N VAL A 157 -0.20 20.19 14.58
CA VAL A 157 0.78 20.55 15.61
C VAL A 157 0.73 22.06 15.83
N GLY A 158 0.46 22.45 17.09
CA GLY A 158 0.30 23.86 17.45
C GLY A 158 -0.97 24.48 16.85
N THR A 159 -0.98 25.80 16.75
CA THR A 159 -2.06 26.55 16.11
C THR A 159 -1.61 27.03 14.74
N PRO A 160 -2.25 26.60 13.64
CA PRO A 160 -1.93 27.09 12.31
C PRO A 160 -2.09 28.61 12.22
N ASN A 161 -1.26 29.23 11.38
CA ASN A 161 -1.29 30.66 11.16
C ASN A 161 -2.09 30.95 9.88
N LEU A 162 -3.34 31.35 10.03
CA LEU A 162 -4.20 31.78 8.93
C LEU A 162 -4.14 33.30 8.79
N ARG A 163 -3.90 33.77 7.56
CA ARG A 163 -4.04 35.16 7.16
C ARG A 163 -5.04 35.29 6.03
N VAL A 164 -5.93 36.27 6.13
CA VAL A 164 -6.85 36.69 5.08
C VAL A 164 -6.54 38.13 4.76
N ASP A 165 -6.19 38.42 3.51
CA ASP A 165 -5.78 39.75 3.05
C ASP A 165 -4.70 40.39 3.94
N GLY A 166 -3.74 39.56 4.35
CA GLY A 166 -2.62 39.94 5.22
C GLY A 166 -2.96 40.07 6.70
N GLN A 167 -4.23 40.00 7.10
CA GLN A 167 -4.64 40.04 8.50
C GLN A 167 -4.76 38.65 9.11
N GLN A 168 -4.21 38.46 10.30
CA GLN A 168 -4.29 37.18 11.00
C GLN A 168 -5.73 36.93 11.48
N VAL A 169 -6.28 35.77 11.15
CA VAL A 169 -7.64 35.36 11.53
C VAL A 169 -7.57 34.15 12.45
N LYS A 170 -8.40 34.17 13.50
CA LYS A 170 -8.48 33.06 14.45
C LYS A 170 -9.18 31.85 13.83
N LEU A 171 -8.49 30.72 13.84
CA LEU A 171 -9.06 29.42 13.46
C LEU A 171 -9.89 28.81 14.59
N LEU A 172 -10.96 28.13 14.20
CA LEU A 172 -11.88 27.38 15.04
C LEU A 172 -11.93 25.91 14.57
N PRO A 173 -12.16 24.95 15.49
CA PRO A 173 -12.23 23.54 15.13
C PRO A 173 -13.50 23.19 14.35
N GLY A 174 -13.42 22.19 13.48
CA GLY A 174 -14.51 21.72 12.62
C GLY A 174 -14.63 22.52 11.32
N VAL A 175 -15.52 22.08 10.42
CA VAL A 175 -15.77 22.71 9.10
C VAL A 175 -17.12 23.45 9.04
N ALA A 176 -17.67 23.77 10.22
CA ALA A 176 -18.90 24.57 10.44
C ALA A 176 -20.13 24.21 9.58
N GLY A 177 -20.21 22.97 9.06
CA GLY A 177 -21.33 22.47 8.27
C GLY A 177 -21.00 22.04 6.85
N ALA A 178 -19.80 22.35 6.35
CA ALA A 178 -19.31 21.87 5.05
C ALA A 178 -18.87 20.39 5.14
N SER A 179 -19.82 19.48 5.33
CA SER A 179 -19.59 18.06 5.59
C SER A 179 -18.78 17.36 4.50
N ALA A 180 -18.84 17.83 3.25
CA ALA A 180 -18.02 17.36 2.13
C ALA A 180 -16.51 17.46 2.41
N LEU A 181 -16.07 18.42 3.24
CA LEU A 181 -14.68 18.56 3.67
C LEU A 181 -14.30 17.59 4.80
N GLY A 182 -15.29 16.90 5.38
CA GLY A 182 -15.12 15.97 6.50
C GLY A 182 -14.84 16.68 7.82
N ARG A 183 -13.63 16.51 8.35
CA ARG A 183 -13.15 17.16 9.58
C ARG A 183 -12.20 18.29 9.20
N GLY A 184 -11.91 19.19 10.13
CA GLY A 184 -10.86 20.17 9.89
C GLY A 184 -11.03 21.45 10.69
N LEU A 185 -10.80 22.59 10.04
CA LEU A 185 -10.75 23.90 10.64
C LEU A 185 -11.59 24.89 9.83
N HIS A 186 -12.07 25.94 10.50
CA HIS A 186 -12.72 27.06 9.84
C HIS A 186 -12.36 28.39 10.48
N ALA A 187 -12.59 29.48 9.77
CA ALA A 187 -12.40 30.84 10.28
C ALA A 187 -13.50 31.76 9.72
N PRO A 188 -14.23 32.51 10.56
CA PRO A 188 -15.26 33.42 10.10
C PRO A 188 -14.68 34.56 9.26
N ILE A 189 -15.44 34.98 8.24
CA ILE A 189 -15.17 36.14 7.39
C ILE A 189 -16.29 37.15 7.60
N ALA A 190 -15.92 38.37 7.97
CA ALA A 190 -16.87 39.47 8.16
C ALA A 190 -17.29 40.11 6.82
N GLY A 191 -18.37 40.87 6.84
CA GLY A 191 -18.70 41.80 5.75
C GLY A 191 -19.67 41.27 4.69
N ILE A 192 -20.36 40.15 4.96
CA ILE A 192 -21.41 39.66 4.05
C ILE A 192 -22.81 40.13 4.46
N SER A 193 -23.63 40.42 3.45
CA SER A 193 -25.05 40.75 3.59
C SER A 193 -25.92 39.51 3.80
N ARG A 194 -26.96 39.63 4.63
CA ARG A 194 -27.90 38.53 4.93
C ARG A 194 -28.93 38.26 3.83
N SER A 195 -29.20 39.21 2.93
CA SER A 195 -30.20 39.06 1.86
C SER A 195 -29.61 38.59 0.54
N GLY A 196 -28.31 38.81 0.33
CA GLY A 196 -27.64 38.61 -0.95
C GLY A 196 -26.54 39.66 -1.13
N GLY A 197 -25.56 39.40 -1.98
CA GLY A 197 -24.46 40.31 -2.21
C GLY A 197 -23.28 39.64 -2.91
N THR A 198 -22.11 40.23 -2.71
CA THR A 198 -20.91 39.83 -3.42
C THR A 198 -19.79 39.50 -2.43
N LEU A 199 -19.19 38.32 -2.58
CA LEU A 199 -17.96 37.98 -1.90
C LEU A 199 -16.81 38.67 -2.65
N ALA A 200 -16.24 39.71 -2.05
CA ALA A 200 -15.10 40.43 -2.64
C ALA A 200 -13.93 39.48 -2.93
N ALA A 201 -13.12 39.80 -3.93
CA ALA A 201 -11.87 39.08 -4.16
C ALA A 201 -10.99 39.10 -2.90
N SER A 202 -10.38 37.97 -2.56
CA SER A 202 -9.56 37.86 -1.35
C SER A 202 -8.41 36.88 -1.53
N SER A 203 -7.39 37.05 -0.70
CA SER A 203 -6.21 36.21 -0.61
C SER A 203 -6.18 35.50 0.74
N VAL A 204 -5.88 34.21 0.73
CA VAL A 204 -5.81 33.38 1.93
C VAL A 204 -4.46 32.68 1.97
N GLU A 205 -3.72 32.92 3.05
CA GLU A 205 -2.45 32.24 3.32
C GLU A 205 -2.58 31.44 4.60
N LEU A 206 -2.18 30.17 4.57
CA LEU A 206 -2.19 29.29 5.73
C LEU A 206 -0.85 28.58 5.86
N GLU A 207 -0.21 28.77 7.00
CA GLU A 207 0.97 28.00 7.41
C GLU A 207 0.57 27.01 8.50
N LEU A 208 0.88 25.73 8.31
CA LEU A 208 0.50 24.69 9.25
C LEU A 208 1.55 23.59 9.32
N GLN A 209 1.64 22.95 10.47
CA GLN A 209 2.39 21.71 10.66
C GLN A 209 1.40 20.57 10.88
N LEU A 210 1.44 19.56 10.01
CA LEU A 210 0.52 18.42 10.05
C LEU A 210 1.29 17.10 10.14
N ASP A 211 1.17 16.45 11.28
CA ASP A 211 1.64 15.10 11.47
C ASP A 211 0.70 14.09 10.80
N GLY A 212 1.29 13.07 10.17
CA GLY A 212 0.55 12.00 9.52
C GLY A 212 1.36 10.71 9.43
N SER A 213 0.71 9.67 8.93
CA SER A 213 1.31 8.35 8.69
C SER A 213 0.95 7.83 7.30
N ARG A 214 1.79 6.95 6.75
CA ARG A 214 1.69 6.31 5.41
C ARG A 214 1.67 7.26 4.22
N SER A 215 0.69 8.16 4.13
CA SER A 215 0.49 9.02 2.96
C SER A 215 -0.04 10.40 3.32
N LEU A 216 0.28 11.34 2.45
CA LEU A 216 -0.32 12.67 2.37
C LEU A 216 -1.05 12.75 1.02
N SER A 217 -2.32 13.13 1.05
CA SER A 217 -3.10 13.44 -0.14
C SER A 217 -3.63 14.87 -0.11
N VAL A 218 -3.76 15.45 -1.31
CA VAL A 218 -4.24 16.82 -1.51
C VAL A 218 -5.30 16.78 -2.59
N VAL A 219 -6.48 17.35 -2.31
CA VAL A 219 -7.57 17.45 -3.29
C VAL A 219 -7.47 18.79 -4.03
N PRO A 220 -7.29 18.79 -5.36
CA PRO A 220 -7.13 20.00 -6.16
C PRO A 220 -8.49 20.68 -6.42
N VAL A 221 -9.00 21.43 -5.44
CA VAL A 221 -10.34 22.05 -5.52
C VAL A 221 -10.35 23.40 -6.26
N GLY A 222 -9.20 24.02 -6.53
CA GLY A 222 -9.14 25.31 -7.23
C GLY A 222 -9.31 25.20 -8.74
N ASP A 223 -9.45 26.34 -9.43
CA ASP A 223 -9.47 26.37 -10.90
C ASP A 223 -8.10 26.07 -11.50
N ASP A 224 -7.05 26.64 -10.91
CA ASP A 224 -5.64 26.29 -11.13
C ASP A 224 -5.00 25.80 -9.81
N ASN A 225 -4.52 24.56 -9.79
CA ASN A 225 -3.91 23.93 -8.62
C ASN A 225 -2.44 23.64 -8.88
N GLN A 226 -1.56 24.21 -8.05
CA GLN A 226 -0.13 23.94 -8.08
C GLN A 226 0.30 23.31 -6.76
N ILE A 227 0.75 22.07 -6.81
CA ILE A 227 1.12 21.30 -5.60
C ILE A 227 2.61 20.95 -5.71
N ALA A 228 3.40 21.30 -4.69
CA ALA A 228 4.83 21.05 -4.64
C ALA A 228 5.21 20.39 -3.31
N LEU A 229 5.56 19.10 -3.36
CA LEU A 229 5.91 18.33 -2.17
C LEU A 229 7.35 17.84 -2.28
N ARG A 230 8.11 18.01 -1.19
CA ARG A 230 9.47 17.49 -1.06
C ARG A 230 9.64 16.71 0.23
N SER A 231 10.55 15.76 0.25
CA SER A 231 10.90 14.99 1.44
C SER A 231 12.31 14.46 1.34
N SER A 232 12.96 14.20 2.47
CA SER A 232 14.21 13.43 2.53
C SER A 232 13.99 11.91 2.45
N TRP A 233 12.77 11.44 2.24
CA TRP A 233 12.47 10.02 2.07
C TRP A 233 12.82 9.52 0.66
N PRO A 234 13.69 8.51 0.49
CA PRO A 234 14.19 8.11 -0.83
C PRO A 234 13.24 7.21 -1.64
N HIS A 235 12.16 6.72 -1.03
CA HIS A 235 11.25 5.74 -1.65
C HIS A 235 9.78 6.22 -1.63
N PRO A 236 9.44 7.32 -2.32
CA PRO A 236 8.05 7.71 -2.48
C PRO A 236 7.30 6.74 -3.40
N SER A 237 6.01 6.56 -3.13
CA SER A 237 5.06 6.05 -4.10
C SER A 237 4.03 7.13 -4.43
N PHE A 238 3.93 7.46 -5.71
CA PHE A 238 2.97 8.43 -6.22
C PHE A 238 1.70 7.70 -6.65
N ALA A 239 0.56 8.13 -6.14
CA ALA A 239 -0.74 7.53 -6.37
C ALA A 239 -1.83 8.62 -6.44
N GLY A 240 -3.09 8.20 -6.50
CA GLY A 240 -4.24 9.09 -6.66
C GLY A 240 -4.63 9.27 -8.13
N ALA A 241 -5.47 10.28 -8.39
CA ALA A 241 -6.03 10.56 -9.73
C ALA A 241 -4.99 11.12 -10.69
N PHE A 242 -4.00 11.85 -10.18
CA PHE A 242 -2.97 12.51 -10.99
C PHE A 242 -1.57 12.20 -10.48
N LEU A 243 -0.72 11.72 -11.38
CA LEU A 243 0.72 11.59 -11.14
C LEU A 243 1.42 12.95 -11.31
N PRO A 244 2.57 13.16 -10.65
CA PRO A 244 3.28 14.44 -10.75
C PRO A 244 3.73 14.71 -12.19
N ASN A 245 3.56 15.96 -12.64
CA ASN A 245 4.06 16.46 -13.92
C ASN A 245 5.60 16.44 -13.96
N GLU A 246 6.22 16.81 -12.84
CA GLU A 246 7.67 16.77 -12.65
C GLU A 246 8.01 16.01 -11.37
N ARG A 247 8.98 15.09 -11.42
CA ARG A 247 9.51 14.42 -10.23
C ARG A 247 11.01 14.18 -10.32
N ARG A 248 11.70 14.37 -9.20
CA ARG A 248 13.07 13.90 -8.95
C ARG A 248 13.04 12.98 -7.74
N VAL A 249 13.59 11.78 -7.88
CA VAL A 249 13.74 10.81 -6.79
C VAL A 249 15.17 10.31 -6.79
N ASP A 250 15.85 10.45 -5.67
CA ASP A 250 17.24 10.03 -5.47
C ASP A 250 17.44 9.51 -4.05
N ALA A 251 18.68 9.12 -3.71
CA ALA A 251 19.01 8.58 -2.39
C ALA A 251 18.86 9.61 -1.25
N GLN A 252 18.80 10.91 -1.55
CA GLN A 252 18.60 11.99 -0.57
C GLN A 252 17.13 12.32 -0.37
N GLY A 253 16.23 11.89 -1.25
CA GLY A 253 14.80 12.09 -1.10
C GLY A 253 14.04 12.25 -2.41
N PHE A 254 12.96 13.04 -2.37
CA PHE A 254 12.18 13.40 -3.55
C PHE A 254 11.74 14.86 -3.58
N ASP A 255 11.53 15.35 -4.79
CA ASP A 255 10.82 16.60 -5.12
C ASP A 255 9.80 16.27 -6.21
N ALA A 256 8.53 16.63 -5.99
CA ALA A 256 7.44 16.33 -6.91
C ALA A 256 6.49 17.51 -7.04
N ARG A 257 6.05 17.76 -8.27
CA ARG A 257 5.19 18.89 -8.63
C ARG A 257 3.99 18.43 -9.47
N TRP A 258 2.83 18.94 -9.13
CA TRP A 258 1.58 18.75 -9.86
C TRP A 258 1.02 20.10 -10.29
N ALA A 259 0.47 20.14 -11.50
CA ALA A 259 -0.35 21.21 -12.02
C ALA A 259 -1.68 20.58 -12.48
N VAL A 260 -2.77 20.87 -11.78
CA VAL A 260 -4.10 20.30 -12.04
C VAL A 260 -5.10 21.43 -12.26
N SER A 261 -5.70 21.47 -13.44
CA SER A 261 -6.79 22.42 -13.75
C SER A 261 -8.15 21.81 -13.35
N SER A 262 -9.11 22.64 -12.95
CA SER A 262 -10.50 22.22 -12.72
C SER A 262 -11.13 21.57 -13.96
N LEU A 263 -10.66 21.87 -15.17
CA LEU A 263 -11.12 21.21 -16.40
C LEU A 263 -10.73 19.72 -16.47
N ALA A 264 -9.74 19.29 -15.69
CA ALA A 264 -9.25 17.91 -15.65
C ALA A 264 -9.70 17.16 -14.38
N SER A 265 -10.36 17.82 -13.43
CA SER A 265 -10.76 17.23 -12.15
C SER A 265 -12.20 17.54 -11.79
N ASP A 266 -12.95 16.49 -11.40
CA ASP A 266 -14.32 16.64 -10.89
C ASP A 266 -14.36 17.04 -9.40
N ALA A 267 -13.24 17.48 -8.82
CA ALA A 267 -13.13 17.78 -7.39
C ALA A 267 -14.15 18.85 -6.94
N GLN A 268 -14.36 19.90 -7.75
CA GLN A 268 -15.33 20.95 -7.46
C GLN A 268 -16.77 20.43 -7.50
N GLN A 269 -17.13 19.62 -8.50
CA GLN A 269 -18.47 19.04 -8.60
C GLN A 269 -18.75 18.13 -7.41
N ARG A 270 -17.83 17.21 -7.08
CA ARG A 270 -17.99 16.31 -5.94
C ARG A 270 -18.05 17.04 -4.60
N LEU A 271 -17.32 18.14 -4.46
CA LEU A 271 -17.39 18.99 -3.28
C LEU A 271 -18.80 19.59 -3.09
N HIS A 272 -19.46 20.00 -4.18
CA HIS A 272 -20.83 20.51 -4.15
C HIS A 272 -21.86 19.40 -3.88
N GLU A 273 -21.67 18.22 -4.46
CA GLU A 273 -22.57 17.07 -4.30
C GLU A 273 -22.43 16.39 -2.92
N GLY A 274 -21.33 16.66 -2.20
CA GLY A 274 -21.03 16.00 -0.92
C GLY A 274 -20.50 14.58 -1.10
N ASP A 275 -19.93 14.29 -2.27
CA ASP A 275 -19.43 12.99 -2.68
C ASP A 275 -17.98 12.74 -2.23
N ASP A 276 -17.50 11.52 -2.44
CA ASP A 276 -16.14 11.14 -2.05
C ASP A 276 -15.07 11.89 -2.89
N LEU A 277 -14.29 12.72 -2.19
CA LEU A 277 -13.19 13.51 -2.75
C LEU A 277 -11.88 12.71 -2.90
N ASP A 278 -11.76 11.53 -2.29
CA ASP A 278 -10.52 10.73 -2.35
C ASP A 278 -10.15 10.37 -3.79
N ALA A 279 -11.15 10.11 -4.63
CA ALA A 279 -10.92 9.70 -6.01
C ALA A 279 -10.36 10.82 -6.91
N GLN A 280 -10.30 12.06 -6.43
CA GLN A 280 -9.73 13.21 -7.16
C GLN A 280 -8.40 13.70 -6.55
N ALA A 281 -7.95 13.08 -5.45
CA ALA A 281 -6.75 13.53 -4.76
C ALA A 281 -5.47 13.16 -5.52
N VAL A 282 -4.45 13.99 -5.40
CA VAL A 282 -3.05 13.58 -5.62
C VAL A 282 -2.52 12.99 -4.33
N GLN A 283 -1.71 11.93 -4.40
CA GLN A 283 -1.22 11.25 -3.20
C GLN A 283 0.26 10.92 -3.29
N VAL A 284 0.96 11.14 -2.18
CA VAL A 284 2.31 10.65 -1.96
C VAL A 284 2.31 9.74 -0.75
N SER A 285 2.82 8.52 -0.92
CA SER A 285 3.01 7.55 0.15
C SER A 285 4.50 7.34 0.45
N LEU A 286 4.83 7.23 1.74
CA LEU A 286 6.16 6.88 2.23
C LEU A 286 6.22 5.36 2.34
N VAL A 287 6.69 4.70 1.28
CA VAL A 287 6.74 3.24 1.22
C VAL A 287 8.04 2.74 1.83
N ASP A 288 7.96 1.64 2.59
CA ASP A 288 9.14 0.88 2.97
C ASP A 288 9.58 0.02 1.76
N PRO A 289 10.73 0.33 1.11
CA PRO A 289 11.19 -0.36 -0.10
C PRO A 289 11.44 -1.85 0.11
N VAL A 290 11.72 -2.28 1.35
CA VAL A 290 11.99 -3.67 1.68
C VAL A 290 10.84 -4.16 2.54
N ASP A 291 9.65 -4.24 1.96
CA ASP A 291 8.54 -4.93 2.61
C ASP A 291 8.88 -6.43 2.74
N THR A 292 9.53 -6.75 3.86
CA THR A 292 9.95 -8.09 4.24
C THR A 292 8.80 -9.09 4.14
N TYR A 293 7.58 -8.68 4.49
CA TYR A 293 6.42 -9.56 4.49
C TYR A 293 5.87 -9.79 3.09
N THR A 294 5.89 -8.78 2.21
CA THR A 294 5.56 -8.98 0.78
C THR A 294 6.58 -9.89 0.10
N GLN A 295 7.87 -9.72 0.38
CA GLN A 295 8.92 -10.58 -0.17
C GLN A 295 8.83 -12.00 0.39
N ALA A 296 8.51 -12.17 1.68
CA ALA A 296 8.25 -13.47 2.29
C ALA A 296 6.99 -14.16 1.74
N ASP A 297 5.88 -13.43 1.52
CA ASP A 297 4.68 -13.98 0.89
C ASP A 297 4.99 -14.50 -0.52
N ARG A 298 5.70 -13.70 -1.33
CA ARG A 298 6.21 -14.14 -2.64
C ARG A 298 7.09 -15.39 -2.53
N ALA A 299 8.04 -15.41 -1.60
CA ALA A 299 8.91 -16.56 -1.38
C ALA A 299 8.12 -17.82 -1.04
N SER A 300 7.10 -17.70 -0.18
CA SER A 300 6.24 -18.83 0.19
C SER A 300 5.41 -19.34 -1.00
N LYS A 301 4.88 -18.45 -1.86
CA LYS A 301 4.14 -18.83 -3.08
C LYS A 301 5.04 -19.59 -4.05
N TYR A 302 6.28 -19.15 -4.22
CA TYR A 302 7.28 -19.87 -5.00
C TYR A 302 7.83 -21.11 -4.27
N GLY A 303 7.59 -21.24 -2.97
CA GLY A 303 8.02 -22.40 -2.16
C GLY A 303 7.43 -23.72 -2.62
N VAL A 304 6.20 -23.72 -3.15
CA VAL A 304 5.60 -24.92 -3.76
C VAL A 304 6.42 -25.39 -4.95
N LEU A 305 6.71 -24.46 -5.86
CA LEU A 305 7.55 -24.70 -7.02
C LEU A 305 8.91 -25.24 -6.57
N PHE A 306 9.51 -24.58 -5.59
CA PHE A 306 10.80 -24.95 -5.02
C PHE A 306 10.84 -26.38 -4.45
N VAL A 307 9.80 -26.80 -3.71
CA VAL A 307 9.67 -28.18 -3.21
C VAL A 307 9.54 -29.15 -4.37
N VAL A 308 8.62 -28.93 -5.31
CA VAL A 308 8.42 -29.81 -6.48
C VAL A 308 9.71 -30.01 -7.26
N LEU A 309 10.43 -28.92 -7.55
CA LEU A 309 11.69 -29.00 -8.29
C LEU A 309 12.80 -29.73 -7.54
N THR A 310 12.90 -29.54 -6.22
CA THR A 310 13.90 -30.24 -5.42
C THR A 310 13.63 -31.75 -5.47
N PHE A 311 12.37 -32.16 -5.33
CA PHE A 311 11.97 -33.56 -5.41
C PHE A 311 12.17 -34.17 -6.81
N VAL A 312 11.85 -33.43 -7.87
CA VAL A 312 12.18 -33.85 -9.26
C VAL A 312 13.68 -34.05 -9.41
N GLY A 313 14.49 -33.15 -8.84
CA GLY A 313 15.94 -33.29 -8.77
C GLY A 313 16.40 -34.58 -8.11
N PHE A 314 15.83 -34.92 -6.95
CA PHE A 314 16.11 -36.18 -6.27
C PHE A 314 15.72 -37.39 -7.10
N ILE A 315 14.54 -37.39 -7.70
CA ILE A 315 14.07 -38.49 -8.54
C ILE A 315 15.03 -38.71 -9.71
N LEU A 316 15.42 -37.64 -10.41
CA LEU A 316 16.38 -37.72 -11.51
C LEU A 316 17.74 -38.25 -11.02
N PHE A 317 18.21 -37.80 -9.86
CA PHE A 317 19.47 -38.28 -9.28
C PHE A 317 19.38 -39.76 -8.88
N GLU A 318 18.27 -40.19 -8.29
CA GLU A 318 17.98 -41.58 -7.93
C GLU A 318 18.00 -42.48 -9.18
N LEU A 319 17.34 -42.05 -10.26
CA LEU A 319 17.29 -42.75 -11.54
C LEU A 319 18.68 -42.92 -12.17
N ILE A 320 19.49 -41.84 -12.18
CA ILE A 320 20.82 -41.84 -12.83
C ILE A 320 21.84 -42.66 -12.04
N LYS A 321 21.78 -42.62 -10.70
CA LYS A 321 22.77 -43.27 -9.83
C LYS A 321 22.33 -44.62 -9.28
N SER A 322 21.10 -45.05 -9.57
CA SER A 322 20.51 -46.31 -9.11
C SER A 322 20.62 -46.51 -7.59
N LEU A 323 20.49 -45.41 -6.84
CA LEU A 323 20.56 -45.42 -5.37
C LEU A 323 19.17 -45.68 -4.79
N ARG A 324 19.08 -46.40 -3.66
CA ARG A 324 17.81 -46.62 -2.96
C ARG A 324 17.71 -45.64 -1.80
N ILE A 325 17.03 -44.53 -2.02
CA ILE A 325 16.80 -43.51 -0.98
C ILE A 325 15.52 -43.89 -0.24
N HIS A 326 15.57 -43.91 1.10
CA HIS A 326 14.41 -44.26 1.91
C HIS A 326 13.40 -43.08 1.92
N PRO A 327 12.07 -43.31 1.88
CA PRO A 327 11.07 -42.24 1.92
C PRO A 327 11.22 -41.25 3.09
N LEU A 328 11.72 -41.73 4.23
CA LEU A 328 12.02 -40.86 5.38
C LEU A 328 13.08 -39.79 5.06
N GLN A 329 14.06 -40.10 4.20
CA GLN A 329 15.12 -39.16 3.82
C GLN A 329 14.57 -38.05 2.91
N TYR A 330 13.64 -38.40 2.02
CA TYR A 330 12.87 -37.44 1.24
C TYR A 330 12.08 -36.48 2.14
N LEU A 331 11.43 -37.01 3.18
CA LEU A 331 10.70 -36.20 4.15
C LEU A 331 11.62 -35.24 4.90
N MET A 332 12.79 -35.71 5.37
CA MET A 332 13.76 -34.87 6.08
C MET A 332 14.28 -33.73 5.22
N VAL A 333 14.57 -33.99 3.94
CA VAL A 333 15.01 -32.94 3.02
C VAL A 333 13.88 -31.94 2.78
N GLY A 334 12.67 -32.43 2.51
CA GLY A 334 11.50 -31.55 2.35
C GLY A 334 11.23 -30.67 3.57
N LEU A 335 11.37 -31.22 4.78
CA LEU A 335 11.23 -30.45 6.01
C LEU A 335 12.33 -29.39 6.15
N ALA A 336 13.56 -29.69 5.74
CA ALA A 336 14.64 -28.70 5.69
C ALA A 336 14.34 -27.53 4.72
N LEU A 337 13.66 -27.81 3.59
CA LEU A 337 13.17 -26.75 2.69
C LEU A 337 12.05 -25.92 3.33
N ALA A 338 11.17 -26.53 4.12
CA ALA A 338 10.16 -25.77 4.86
C ALA A 338 10.81 -24.86 5.93
N ILE A 339 11.80 -25.38 6.66
CA ILE A 339 12.54 -24.63 7.68
C ILE A 339 13.28 -23.42 7.08
N PHE A 340 13.74 -23.51 5.83
CA PHE A 340 14.33 -22.36 5.14
C PHE A 340 13.41 -21.14 5.16
N PHE A 341 12.12 -21.30 4.86
CA PHE A 341 11.18 -20.17 4.84
C PHE A 341 10.93 -19.61 6.25
N LEU A 342 10.90 -20.46 7.28
CA LEU A 342 10.81 -20.02 8.68
C LEU A 342 12.04 -19.20 9.09
N LEU A 343 13.24 -19.68 8.76
CA LEU A 343 14.48 -18.96 9.01
C LEU A 343 14.51 -17.64 8.25
N LEU A 344 14.12 -17.64 6.97
CA LEU A 344 14.09 -16.45 6.13
C LEU A 344 13.25 -15.35 6.78
N ILE A 345 12.01 -15.68 7.18
CA ILE A 345 11.10 -14.72 7.82
C ILE A 345 11.70 -14.23 9.15
N SER A 346 12.07 -15.14 10.05
CA SER A 346 12.56 -14.79 11.39
C SER A 346 13.83 -13.92 11.34
N LEU A 347 14.76 -14.21 10.43
CA LEU A 347 15.98 -13.42 10.29
C LEU A 347 15.70 -12.08 9.59
N SER A 348 14.80 -12.04 8.60
CA SER A 348 14.44 -10.82 7.87
C SER A 348 13.71 -9.77 8.72
N GLU A 349 13.20 -10.16 9.90
CA GLU A 349 12.70 -9.21 10.90
C GLU A 349 13.82 -8.42 11.60
N HIS A 350 15.05 -8.94 11.58
CA HIS A 350 16.19 -8.38 12.32
C HIS A 350 17.29 -7.80 11.41
N ILE A 351 17.47 -8.37 10.22
CA ILE A 351 18.49 -7.96 9.25
C ILE A 351 17.88 -7.77 7.85
N ALA A 352 18.62 -7.12 6.95
CA ALA A 352 18.14 -6.88 5.59
C ALA A 352 17.78 -8.18 4.87
N PHE A 353 16.70 -8.16 4.08
CA PHE A 353 16.15 -9.37 3.45
C PHE A 353 17.18 -10.19 2.67
N TRP A 354 18.07 -9.55 1.91
CA TRP A 354 19.10 -10.25 1.14
C TRP A 354 20.11 -11.00 2.03
N GLN A 355 20.43 -10.44 3.21
CA GLN A 355 21.32 -11.07 4.20
C GLN A 355 20.60 -12.25 4.87
N ALA A 356 19.33 -12.05 5.25
CA ALA A 356 18.48 -13.10 5.78
C ALA A 356 18.41 -14.28 4.81
N TYR A 357 18.13 -13.99 3.53
CA TYR A 357 18.09 -14.99 2.47
C TYR A 357 19.40 -15.77 2.35
N LEU A 358 20.53 -15.06 2.29
CA LEU A 358 21.84 -15.70 2.14
C LEU A 358 22.16 -16.62 3.33
N VAL A 359 21.95 -16.14 4.56
CA VAL A 359 22.23 -16.92 5.77
C VAL A 359 21.30 -18.15 5.86
N SER A 360 20.00 -17.98 5.62
CA SER A 360 19.04 -19.09 5.62
C SER A 360 19.35 -20.11 4.52
N ALA A 361 19.68 -19.66 3.31
CA ALA A 361 20.04 -20.54 2.20
C ALA A 361 21.32 -21.32 2.49
N LEU A 362 22.38 -20.66 2.97
CA LEU A 362 23.64 -21.31 3.32
C LEU A 362 23.47 -22.34 4.44
N ALA A 363 22.68 -22.02 5.47
CA ALA A 363 22.37 -22.96 6.56
C ALA A 363 21.65 -24.21 6.03
N CYS A 364 20.60 -24.03 5.22
CA CYS A 364 19.81 -25.14 4.67
C CYS A 364 20.59 -25.96 3.63
N ILE A 365 21.37 -25.32 2.76
CA ILE A 365 22.22 -26.02 1.77
C ILE A 365 23.29 -26.83 2.48
N SER A 366 23.97 -26.25 3.48
CA SER A 366 25.04 -26.94 4.22
C SER A 366 24.51 -28.14 5.00
N LEU A 367 23.38 -27.97 5.68
CA LEU A 367 22.72 -29.07 6.41
C LEU A 367 22.37 -30.24 5.47
N GLN A 368 21.77 -29.94 4.31
CA GLN A 368 21.41 -30.95 3.32
C GLN A 368 22.65 -31.61 2.68
N ALA A 369 23.69 -30.82 2.39
CA ALA A 369 24.93 -31.32 1.82
C ALA A 369 25.61 -32.35 2.74
N VAL A 370 25.73 -32.04 4.03
CA VAL A 370 26.31 -32.94 5.04
C VAL A 370 25.46 -34.19 5.23
N TYR A 371 24.13 -34.02 5.37
CA TYR A 371 23.21 -35.14 5.52
C TYR A 371 23.29 -36.12 4.34
N LEU A 372 23.25 -35.60 3.11
CA LEU A 372 23.25 -36.43 1.90
C LEU A 372 24.62 -37.01 1.57
N ALA A 373 25.72 -36.32 1.91
CA ALA A 373 27.06 -36.90 1.79
C ALA A 373 27.17 -38.22 2.56
N ASN A 374 26.61 -38.26 3.78
CA ASN A 374 26.59 -39.44 4.63
C ASN A 374 25.61 -40.51 4.12
N VAL A 375 24.39 -40.11 3.74
CA VAL A 375 23.37 -41.03 3.21
C VAL A 375 23.79 -41.69 1.89
N LEU A 376 24.45 -40.94 1.01
CA LEU A 376 24.88 -41.42 -0.30
C LEU A 376 26.28 -42.09 -0.27
N GLY A 377 26.91 -42.16 0.91
CA GLY A 377 28.19 -42.83 1.16
C GLY A 377 29.42 -42.21 0.51
N HIS A 378 29.32 -41.02 -0.11
CA HIS A 378 30.45 -40.36 -0.76
C HIS A 378 30.28 -38.83 -0.82
N TRP A 379 31.26 -38.08 -0.29
CA TRP A 379 31.21 -36.61 -0.17
C TRP A 379 30.96 -35.87 -1.49
N LYS A 380 31.59 -36.32 -2.59
CA LYS A 380 31.35 -35.79 -3.95
C LYS A 380 29.87 -35.80 -4.38
N ARG A 381 29.08 -36.78 -3.91
CA ARG A 381 27.64 -36.86 -4.23
C ARG A 381 26.85 -35.80 -3.45
N GLY A 382 27.17 -35.60 -2.17
CA GLY A 382 26.60 -34.50 -1.37
C GLY A 382 26.95 -33.12 -1.94
N LEU A 383 28.16 -32.95 -2.45
CA LEU A 383 28.61 -31.68 -3.06
C LEU A 383 27.90 -31.39 -4.39
N GLY A 384 27.69 -32.41 -5.23
CA GLY A 384 26.86 -32.27 -6.43
C GLY A 384 25.42 -31.85 -6.11
N PHE A 385 24.86 -32.39 -5.03
CA PHE A 385 23.53 -31.99 -4.56
C PHE A 385 23.50 -30.56 -4.02
N ALA A 386 24.49 -30.16 -3.24
CA ALA A 386 24.64 -28.79 -2.74
C ALA A 386 24.74 -27.78 -3.90
N ALA A 387 25.46 -28.11 -4.96
CA ALA A 387 25.55 -27.28 -6.16
C ALA A 387 24.18 -27.14 -6.85
N MET A 388 23.43 -28.22 -6.99
CA MET A 388 22.06 -28.18 -7.53
C MET A 388 21.15 -27.28 -6.70
N LEU A 389 21.15 -27.44 -5.37
CA LEU A 389 20.37 -26.56 -4.49
C LEU A 389 20.80 -25.11 -4.62
N THR A 390 22.11 -24.83 -4.67
CA THR A 390 22.63 -23.47 -4.81
C THR A 390 22.08 -22.78 -6.07
N VAL A 391 22.03 -23.49 -7.19
CA VAL A 391 21.40 -22.98 -8.42
C VAL A 391 19.91 -22.70 -8.21
N LEU A 392 19.19 -23.61 -7.54
CA LEU A 392 17.77 -23.46 -7.28
C LEU A 392 17.46 -22.28 -6.34
N TYR A 393 18.22 -22.12 -5.24
CA TYR A 393 18.13 -20.97 -4.34
C TYR A 393 18.51 -19.67 -5.08
N GLY A 394 19.57 -19.67 -5.88
CA GLY A 394 19.93 -18.51 -6.70
C GLY A 394 18.81 -18.10 -7.67
N ALA A 395 18.18 -19.06 -8.34
CA ALA A 395 17.04 -18.81 -9.22
C ALA A 395 15.82 -18.28 -8.44
N LEU A 396 15.53 -18.84 -7.26
CA LEU A 396 14.46 -18.35 -6.38
C LEU A 396 14.72 -16.91 -5.92
N TYR A 397 15.96 -16.56 -5.56
CA TYR A 397 16.31 -15.18 -5.21
C TYR A 397 16.10 -14.22 -6.39
N GLY A 398 16.50 -14.64 -7.61
CA GLY A 398 16.25 -13.86 -8.83
C GLY A 398 14.75 -13.59 -9.07
N LEU A 399 13.90 -14.59 -8.83
CA LEU A 399 12.43 -14.43 -8.88
C LEU A 399 11.89 -13.45 -7.86
N LEU A 400 12.49 -13.41 -6.66
CA LEU A 400 12.05 -12.52 -5.57
C LEU A 400 12.39 -11.06 -5.81
N VAL A 401 13.58 -10.79 -6.36
CA VAL A 401 14.03 -9.43 -6.67
C VAL A 401 13.27 -8.86 -7.88
N SER A 402 12.88 -9.70 -8.83
CA SER A 402 12.22 -9.28 -10.06
C SER A 402 10.70 -9.17 -9.91
N GLU A 403 10.23 -8.11 -9.26
CA GLU A 403 8.80 -7.80 -9.06
C GLU A 403 7.98 -7.82 -10.36
N ASN A 404 8.44 -7.15 -11.42
CA ASN A 404 7.68 -7.00 -12.66
C ASN A 404 7.81 -8.17 -13.65
N ASN A 405 8.87 -8.99 -13.55
CA ASN A 405 9.12 -10.09 -14.50
C ASN A 405 9.05 -11.49 -13.86
N ALA A 406 8.45 -11.62 -12.68
CA ALA A 406 8.45 -12.89 -11.95
C ALA A 406 7.80 -14.04 -12.72
N LEU A 407 6.70 -13.78 -13.46
CA LEU A 407 6.04 -14.79 -14.29
C LEU A 407 6.91 -15.24 -15.48
N LEU A 408 7.60 -14.30 -16.13
CA LEU A 408 8.53 -14.58 -17.22
C LEU A 408 9.72 -15.41 -16.73
N MET A 409 10.39 -14.95 -15.67
CA MET A 409 11.52 -15.69 -15.09
C MET A 409 11.08 -17.07 -14.58
N GLY A 410 9.90 -17.19 -13.97
CA GLY A 410 9.39 -18.45 -13.43
C GLY A 410 9.07 -19.47 -14.52
N SER A 411 8.41 -19.03 -15.60
CA SER A 411 8.11 -19.88 -16.76
C SER A 411 9.38 -20.29 -17.51
N LEU A 412 10.35 -19.40 -17.69
CA LEU A 412 11.66 -19.73 -18.27
C LEU A 412 12.42 -20.74 -17.41
N LEU A 413 12.43 -20.56 -16.08
CA LEU A 413 13.06 -21.51 -15.15
C LEU A 413 12.45 -22.91 -15.28
N LEU A 414 11.12 -22.98 -15.26
CA LEU A 414 10.37 -24.23 -15.46
C LEU A 414 10.69 -24.87 -16.81
N PHE A 415 10.72 -24.08 -17.89
CA PHE A 415 11.04 -24.55 -19.23
C PHE A 415 12.45 -25.13 -19.33
N VAL A 416 13.45 -24.41 -18.83
CA VAL A 416 14.85 -24.88 -18.82
C VAL A 416 14.99 -26.18 -18.03
N ILE A 417 14.31 -26.29 -16.89
CA ILE A 417 14.40 -27.47 -16.04
C ILE A 417 13.68 -28.66 -16.67
N LEU A 418 12.53 -28.44 -17.31
CA LEU A 418 11.86 -29.46 -18.10
C LEU A 418 12.74 -29.94 -19.27
N ALA A 419 13.37 -29.01 -19.99
CA ALA A 419 14.28 -29.32 -21.09
C ALA A 419 15.49 -30.15 -20.62
N LEU A 420 16.08 -29.78 -19.48
CA LEU A 420 17.17 -30.55 -18.85
C LEU A 420 16.69 -31.94 -18.43
N ALA A 421 15.52 -32.04 -17.79
CA ALA A 421 14.94 -33.33 -17.38
C ALA A 421 14.71 -34.25 -18.61
N MET A 422 14.13 -33.73 -19.68
CA MET A 422 13.96 -34.46 -20.95
C MET A 422 15.30 -34.88 -21.54
N TRP A 423 16.30 -34.00 -21.56
CA TRP A 423 17.62 -34.31 -22.13
C TRP A 423 18.38 -35.36 -21.34
N VAL A 424 18.33 -35.31 -20.01
CA VAL A 424 18.98 -36.29 -19.13
C VAL A 424 18.27 -37.64 -19.17
N THR A 425 16.94 -37.64 -19.21
CA THR A 425 16.15 -38.89 -19.25
C THR A 425 16.10 -39.56 -20.62
N ARG A 426 16.55 -38.92 -21.70
CA ARG A 426 16.53 -39.48 -23.07
C ARG A 426 17.26 -40.82 -23.23
N ARG A 427 18.23 -41.12 -22.36
CA ARG A 427 19.02 -42.37 -22.38
C ARG A 427 18.59 -43.35 -21.28
N VAL A 428 17.54 -43.03 -20.52
CA VAL A 428 17.02 -43.87 -19.46
C VAL A 428 16.04 -44.87 -20.07
N ASP A 429 16.34 -46.16 -19.93
CA ASP A 429 15.44 -47.23 -20.36
C ASP A 429 14.37 -47.46 -19.28
N TRP A 430 13.22 -46.83 -19.49
CA TRP A 430 12.08 -46.87 -18.57
C TRP A 430 11.50 -48.28 -18.41
N TYR A 431 11.64 -49.14 -19.43
CA TYR A 431 11.13 -50.51 -19.39
C TYR A 431 12.13 -51.45 -18.68
N ALA A 432 13.44 -51.30 -18.92
CA ALA A 432 14.46 -52.05 -18.19
C ALA A 432 14.48 -51.76 -16.68
N LEU A 433 14.21 -50.50 -16.29
CA LEU A 433 14.07 -50.11 -14.88
C LEU A 433 12.84 -50.71 -14.18
N ALA A 434 11.80 -51.08 -14.92
CA ALA A 434 10.67 -51.83 -14.38
C ALA A 434 11.00 -53.33 -14.17
N GLU A 435 12.05 -53.82 -14.83
CA GLU A 435 12.46 -55.23 -14.80
C GLU A 435 13.66 -55.52 -13.88
N GLN A 436 14.59 -54.56 -13.68
CA GLN A 436 15.80 -54.75 -12.88
C GLN A 436 15.71 -54.22 -11.42
N LYS A 437 15.68 -55.20 -10.52
CA LYS A 437 16.24 -55.29 -9.15
C LYS A 437 15.65 -54.48 -7.98
#